data_AF-A0A520NQR6-F1
#
_entry.id   AF-A0A520NQR6-F1
#
_cell.length_a   1.000
_cell.length_b   1.000
_cell.length_c   1.000
_cell.angle_alpha   90.00
_cell.angle_beta   90.00
_cell.angle_gamma   90.00
#
_symmetry.space_group_name_H-M   'P 1'
#
loop_
_entity.id
_entity.type
_entity.pdbx_description
1 polymer ?
#
loop_
_entity_poly.entity_id
_entity_poly.type
_entity_poly.pdbx_seq_one_letter_code
_entity_poly.pdbx_strand_id
1 'polypeptide(L)'
;MAGFADGVYVSGPEELAALTVAVGLWVLVCGLFLAFRGRTRGLVYFMLIGAVSWSTGLGLFAAQTSFTMGFIAISGASLLLLTCHVGAYSLIQNGTDQAMRGRVISYSV
;
A
#
# COMPACT_ATOMS: atom_id res chain seq x y z
N MET A 1 6.33 -5.48 -12.44
CA MET A 1 5.29 -6.52 -12.57
C MET A 1 5.38 -7.28 -13.89
N ALA A 2 5.57 -6.62 -15.04
CA ALA A 2 5.70 -7.31 -16.34
C ALA A 2 6.73 -8.45 -16.35
N GLY A 3 7.95 -8.23 -15.84
CA GLY A 3 8.97 -9.29 -15.76
C GLY A 3 8.64 -10.44 -14.81
N PHE A 4 7.77 -10.24 -13.81
CA PHE A 4 7.29 -11.32 -12.95
C PHE A 4 6.18 -12.12 -13.63
N ALA A 5 5.23 -11.44 -14.29
CA ALA A 5 4.16 -12.11 -15.03
C ALA A 5 4.73 -12.99 -16.14
N ASP A 6 5.61 -12.44 -16.97
CA ASP A 6 6.20 -13.15 -18.12
C ASP A 6 7.30 -14.15 -17.70
N GLY A 7 8.25 -13.72 -16.87
CA GLY A 7 9.46 -14.50 -16.57
C GLY A 7 9.37 -15.43 -15.35
N VAL A 8 8.51 -15.13 -14.36
CA VAL A 8 8.45 -15.91 -13.09
C VAL A 8 7.20 -16.79 -13.04
N TYR A 9 6.06 -16.25 -13.46
CA TYR A 9 4.78 -16.98 -13.44
C TYR A 9 4.44 -17.61 -14.79
N VAL A 10 5.23 -17.37 -15.85
CA VAL A 10 4.99 -17.85 -17.23
C VAL A 10 3.53 -17.57 -17.64
N SER A 11 3.09 -16.37 -17.30
CA SER A 11 1.69 -15.95 -17.34
C SER A 11 1.52 -14.83 -18.37
N GLY A 12 0.29 -14.69 -18.88
CA GLY A 12 -0.04 -13.75 -19.94
C GLY A 12 -0.38 -12.33 -19.46
N PRO A 13 -0.93 -11.51 -20.39
CA PRO A 13 -1.36 -10.15 -20.11
C PRO A 13 -2.48 -10.05 -19.05
N GLU A 14 -3.30 -11.08 -18.92
CA GLU A 14 -4.44 -11.12 -17.99
C GLU A 14 -3.94 -11.17 -16.53
N GLU A 15 -2.92 -11.96 -16.26
CA GLU A 15 -2.29 -12.11 -14.96
C GLU A 15 -1.50 -10.86 -14.56
N LEU A 16 -0.87 -10.19 -15.53
CA LEU A 16 -0.28 -8.87 -15.32
C LEU A 16 -1.34 -7.84 -14.91
N ALA A 17 -2.49 -7.83 -15.60
CA ALA A 17 -3.61 -6.96 -15.27
C ALA A 17 -4.14 -7.28 -13.87
N ALA A 18 -4.30 -8.57 -13.53
CA ALA A 18 -4.73 -9.01 -12.21
C ALA A 18 -3.79 -8.54 -11.09
N LEU A 19 -2.47 -8.70 -11.25
CA LEU A 19 -1.48 -8.20 -10.29
C LEU A 19 -1.57 -6.68 -10.12
N THR A 20 -1.80 -5.95 -11.21
CA THR A 20 -1.93 -4.49 -11.19
C THR A 20 -3.21 -4.06 -10.45
N VAL A 21 -4.34 -4.71 -10.73
CA VAL A 21 -5.62 -4.45 -10.05
C VAL A 21 -5.52 -4.78 -8.57
N ALA A 22 -4.84 -5.86 -8.20
CA ALA A 22 -4.64 -6.25 -6.80
C ALA A 22 -3.93 -5.17 -5.97
N VAL A 23 -3.03 -4.40 -6.57
CA VAL A 23 -2.39 -3.26 -5.89
C VAL A 23 -3.39 -2.12 -5.70
N GLY A 24 -4.14 -1.77 -6.75
CA GLY A 24 -5.04 -0.61 -6.74
C GLY A 24 -6.30 -0.80 -5.88
N LEU A 25 -6.80 -2.03 -5.77
CA LEU A 25 -8.05 -2.36 -5.07
C LEU A 25 -8.09 -1.84 -3.63
N TRP A 26 -6.95 -1.90 -2.94
CA TRP A 26 -6.88 -1.62 -1.52
C TRP A 26 -6.89 -0.13 -1.17
N VAL A 27 -6.78 0.78 -2.15
CA VAL A 27 -6.68 2.23 -1.88
C VAL A 27 -7.97 2.78 -1.26
N LEU A 28 -9.12 2.36 -1.80
CA LEU A 28 -10.44 2.76 -1.29
C LEU A 28 -10.71 2.12 0.06
N VAL A 29 -10.31 0.85 0.22
CA VAL A 29 -10.47 0.11 1.48
C VAL A 29 -9.68 0.78 2.60
N CYS A 30 -8.43 1.17 2.36
CA CYS A 30 -7.57 1.86 3.33
C CYS A 30 -8.12 3.24 3.69
N GLY A 31 -8.55 4.01 2.68
CA GLY A 31 -9.17 5.32 2.90
C GLY A 31 -10.42 5.23 3.77
N LEU A 32 -11.29 4.27 3.48
CA LEU A 32 -12.52 4.03 4.24
C LEU A 32 -12.22 3.55 5.67
N PHE A 33 -11.28 2.62 5.84
CA PHE A 33 -10.83 2.13 7.14
C PHE A 33 -10.35 3.27 8.05
N LEU A 34 -9.51 4.17 7.52
CA LEU A 34 -9.01 5.31 8.30
C LEU A 34 -10.07 6.39 8.54
N ALA A 35 -10.99 6.61 7.59
CA ALA A 35 -12.13 7.51 7.78
C ALA A 35 -13.00 7.05 8.97
N PHE A 36 -13.30 5.75 9.06
CA PHE A 36 -14.08 5.20 10.18
C PHE A 36 -13.34 5.25 11.52
N ARG A 37 -12.00 5.16 11.53
CA ARG A 37 -11.21 5.26 12.77
C ARG A 37 -11.40 6.62 13.46
N GLY A 38 -11.56 7.70 12.69
CA GLY A 38 -11.88 9.04 13.19
C GLY A 38 -10.89 9.64 14.21
N ARG A 39 -9.73 9.02 14.43
CA ARG A 39 -8.78 9.36 15.50
C ARG A 39 -7.33 9.32 15.00
N THR A 40 -6.59 10.39 15.28
CA THR A 40 -5.15 10.53 14.99
C THR A 40 -4.27 9.71 15.93
N ARG A 41 -4.76 9.37 17.12
CA ARG A 41 -3.99 8.65 18.14
C ARG A 41 -3.58 7.28 17.62
N GLY A 42 -2.27 7.03 17.60
CA GLY A 42 -1.67 5.79 17.15
C GLY A 42 -1.46 5.67 15.65
N LEU A 43 -1.68 6.73 14.84
CA LEU A 43 -1.39 6.67 13.40
C LEU A 43 0.07 6.31 13.11
N VAL A 44 1.01 6.81 13.92
CA VAL A 44 2.45 6.49 13.80
C VAL A 44 2.68 4.99 13.92
N TYR A 45 2.00 4.30 14.84
CA TYR A 45 2.12 2.86 15.02
C TYR A 45 1.65 2.08 13.78
N PHE A 46 0.51 2.48 13.19
CA PHE A 46 0.00 1.85 11.97
C PHE A 46 0.88 2.15 10.75
N MET A 47 1.44 3.37 10.69
CA MET A 47 2.41 3.74 9.66
C MET A 47 3.66 2.84 9.74
N LEU A 48 4.24 2.69 10.92
CA LEU A 48 5.42 1.85 11.13
C LEU A 48 5.16 0.37 10.84
N ILE A 49 4.05 -0.18 11.34
CA ILE A 49 3.66 -1.56 11.01
C ILE A 49 3.48 -1.72 9.51
N GLY A 50 2.74 -0.82 8.87
CA GLY A 50 2.49 -0.87 7.44
C GLY A 50 3.79 -0.85 6.65
N ALA A 51 4.76 0.00 7.01
CA ALA A 51 6.06 0.07 6.36
C ALA A 51 6.89 -1.22 6.51
N VAL A 52 7.00 -1.76 7.73
CA VAL A 52 7.79 -2.97 8.02
C VAL A 52 7.14 -4.20 7.38
N SER A 53 5.82 -4.33 7.52
CA SER A 53 5.07 -5.46 6.97
C SER A 53 4.99 -5.42 5.45
N TRP A 54 4.92 -4.24 4.83
CA TRP A 54 5.06 -4.07 3.37
C TRP A 54 6.42 -4.58 2.88
N SER A 55 7.52 -4.14 3.51
CA SER A 55 8.86 -4.56 3.12
C SER A 55 9.03 -6.07 3.20
N THR A 56 8.49 -6.68 4.26
CA THR A 56 8.48 -8.14 4.41
C THR A 56 7.60 -8.82 3.35
N GLY A 57 6.40 -8.27 3.09
CA GLY A 57 5.47 -8.78 2.09
C GLY A 57 6.02 -8.74 0.66
N LEU A 58 6.79 -7.70 0.32
CA LEU A 58 7.53 -7.64 -0.95
C LEU A 58 8.58 -8.74 -1.06
N GLY A 59 9.32 -9.01 0.01
CA GLY A 59 10.27 -10.13 0.06
C GLY A 59 9.56 -11.47 -0.16
N LEU A 60 8.43 -11.68 0.50
CA LEU A 60 7.61 -12.89 0.32
C LEU A 60 7.09 -13.02 -1.11
N PHE A 61 6.60 -11.92 -1.71
CA PHE A 61 6.16 -11.89 -3.11
C PHE A 61 7.28 -12.27 -4.08
N ALA A 62 8.47 -11.71 -3.89
CA ALA A 62 9.64 -11.99 -4.74
C ALA A 62 10.11 -13.46 -4.65
N ALA A 63 9.81 -14.15 -3.55
CA ALA A 63 10.16 -15.55 -3.34
C ALA A 63 9.14 -16.54 -3.93
N GLN A 64 7.97 -16.08 -4.41
CA GLN A 64 6.96 -16.98 -4.96
C GLN A 64 7.19 -17.26 -6.45
N THR A 65 7.01 -18.51 -6.85
CA THR A 65 6.97 -18.95 -8.26
C THR A 65 5.56 -19.34 -8.72
N SER A 66 4.62 -19.46 -7.78
CA SER A 66 3.22 -19.74 -8.08
C SER A 66 2.41 -18.45 -8.15
N PHE A 67 1.67 -18.26 -9.25
CA PHE A 67 0.87 -17.05 -9.48
C PHE A 67 -0.11 -16.78 -8.32
N THR A 68 -0.84 -17.78 -7.86
CA THR A 68 -1.83 -17.61 -6.77
C THR A 68 -1.20 -17.11 -5.47
N MET A 69 -0.04 -17.67 -5.07
CA MET A 69 0.67 -17.24 -3.86
C MET A 69 1.27 -15.85 -4.03
N GLY A 70 1.83 -15.56 -5.22
CA GLY A 70 2.30 -14.23 -5.58
C GLY A 70 1.19 -13.18 -5.52
N PHE A 71 0.02 -13.48 -6.08
CA PHE A 71 -1.15 -12.62 -6.06
C PHE A 71 -1.61 -12.31 -4.64
N ILE A 72 -1.72 -13.32 -3.77
CA ILE A 72 -2.11 -13.13 -2.37
C ILE A 72 -1.05 -12.29 -1.64
N ALA A 73 0.24 -12.58 -1.85
CA ALA A 73 1.33 -11.86 -1.22
C ALA A 73 1.35 -10.38 -1.62
N ILE A 74 1.30 -10.07 -2.92
CA ILE A 74 1.33 -8.67 -3.38
C ILE A 74 0.07 -7.91 -2.97
N SER A 75 -1.08 -8.58 -2.95
CA SER A 75 -2.35 -7.99 -2.55
C SER A 75 -2.31 -7.61 -1.07
N GLY A 76 -1.94 -8.54 -0.18
CA GLY A 76 -1.80 -8.27 1.25
C GLY A 76 -0.71 -7.23 1.55
N ALA A 77 0.42 -7.30 0.85
CA ALA A 77 1.49 -6.33 0.97
C ALA A 77 0.98 -4.92 0.56
N SER A 78 0.25 -4.80 -0.55
CA SER A 78 -0.28 -3.53 -1.04
C SER A 78 -1.27 -2.87 -0.06
N LEU A 79 -2.11 -3.66 0.59
CA LEU A 79 -2.98 -3.18 1.68
C LEU A 79 -2.17 -2.51 2.81
N LEU A 80 -1.07 -3.14 3.21
CA LEU A 80 -0.21 -2.66 4.30
C LEU A 80 0.54 -1.37 3.89
N LEU A 81 1.05 -1.32 2.67
CA LEU A 81 1.67 -0.13 2.10
C LEU A 81 0.69 1.05 2.05
N LEU A 82 -0.51 0.84 1.53
CA LEU A 82 -1.50 1.90 1.40
C LEU A 82 -1.99 2.39 2.75
N THR A 83 -2.11 1.49 3.74
CA THR A 83 -2.38 1.89 5.13
C THR A 83 -1.28 2.80 5.68
N CYS A 84 0.00 2.49 5.38
CA CYS A 84 1.12 3.34 5.73
C CYS A 84 1.03 4.72 5.05
N HIS A 85 0.80 4.77 3.74
CA HIS A 85 0.71 6.03 2.99
C HIS A 85 -0.44 6.92 3.48
N VAL A 86 -1.66 6.39 3.60
CA VAL A 86 -2.80 7.18 4.06
C VAL A 86 -2.59 7.62 5.52
N GLY A 87 -1.96 6.77 6.35
CA GLY A 87 -1.54 7.13 7.70
C GLY A 87 -0.53 8.29 7.73
N ALA A 88 0.48 8.26 6.86
CA ALA A 88 1.49 9.31 6.75
C ALA A 88 0.87 10.64 6.30
N TYR A 89 0.04 10.64 5.26
CA TYR A 89 -0.67 11.86 4.82
C TYR A 89 -1.58 12.41 5.91
N SER A 90 -2.26 11.54 6.65
CA SER A 90 -3.09 11.95 7.78
C SER A 90 -2.25 12.55 8.92
N LEU A 91 -1.06 12.01 9.21
CA LEU A 91 -0.14 12.60 10.19
C LEU A 91 0.33 13.98 9.76
N ILE A 92 0.74 14.14 8.50
CA ILE A 92 1.16 15.43 7.94
C ILE A 92 0.02 16.44 8.06
N GLN A 93 -1.20 16.06 7.69
CA GLN A 93 -2.38 16.91 7.79
C GLN A 93 -2.65 17.36 9.24
N ASN A 94 -2.54 16.44 10.20
CA ASN A 94 -2.86 16.75 11.60
C ASN A 94 -1.70 17.41 12.38
N GLY A 95 -0.45 17.21 11.96
CA GLY A 95 0.74 17.78 12.60
C GLY A 95 1.18 19.12 12.01
N THR A 96 0.68 19.51 10.83
CA THR A 96 1.01 20.79 10.20
C THR A 96 0.00 21.86 10.58
N ASP A 97 0.49 23.08 10.83
CA ASP A 97 -0.33 24.28 10.97
C ASP A 97 -1.31 24.42 9.79
N GLN A 98 -2.55 24.76 10.10
CA GLN A 98 -3.63 24.91 9.11
C GLN A 98 -3.28 25.91 8.00
N ALA A 99 -2.53 26.98 8.30
CA ALA A 99 -2.10 27.98 7.31
C ALA A 99 -1.06 27.44 6.31
N MET A 100 -0.26 26.44 6.72
CA MET A 100 0.82 25.87 5.92
C MET A 100 0.48 24.50 5.32
N ARG A 101 -0.62 23.87 5.77
CA ARG A 101 -1.03 22.51 5.38
C ARG A 101 -1.07 22.30 3.86
N GLY A 102 -1.67 23.24 3.11
CA GLY A 102 -1.76 23.12 1.65
C GLY A 102 -0.38 23.11 0.97
N ARG A 103 0.57 23.90 1.48
CA ARG A 103 1.94 23.97 0.95
C ARG A 103 2.71 22.69 1.27
N VAL A 104 2.61 22.22 2.52
CA VAL A 104 3.30 20.99 2.95
C VAL A 104 2.78 19.76 2.19
N ILE A 105 1.46 19.65 1.99
CA ILE A 105 0.88 18.56 1.19
C ILE A 105 1.39 18.62 -0.25
N SER A 106 1.46 19.82 -0.86
CA SER A 106 1.96 19.96 -2.23
C SER A 106 3.41 19.50 -2.41
N TYR A 107 4.26 19.61 -1.37
CA TYR A 107 5.62 19.06 -1.40
C TYR A 107 5.71 17.56 -1.07
N SER A 108 4.64 17.01 -0.48
CA SER A 108 4.60 15.60 -0.02
C SER A 108 3.88 14.68 -1.03
N VAL A 109 3.44 15.22 -2.17
CA VAL A 109 2.82 14.49 -3.30
C VAL A 109 3.91 13.96 -4.22
#